data_AF-A0A8T6NF75-F1
#
_entry.id   AF-A0A8T6NF75-F1
#
_cell.length_a   1.000
_cell.length_b   1.000
_cell.length_c   1.000
_cell.angle_alpha   90.00
_cell.angle_beta   90.00
_cell.angle_gamma   90.00
#
_symmetry.space_group_name_H-M   'P 1'
#
loop_
_entity.id
_entity.type
_entity.pdbx_description
1 polymer ?
#
loop_
_entity_poly.entity_id
_entity_poly.type
_entity_poly.pdbx_seq_one_letter_code
_entity_poly.pdbx_strand_id
1 'polypeptide(L)'
;MAIKRGKEEFAGYNKPKKTPSHPTKSHAVLAKSGEQVKLIRFGQQGVSGSPAREGESAADKARRASFKARHASNIAKGKMSAAYWADKVKW
;
A
#
# COMPACT_ATOMS: atom_id res chain seq x y z
N MET A 1 21.34 -0.15 5.03
CA MET A 1 21.20 -1.37 5.84
C MET A 1 19.75 -1.83 5.81
N ALA A 2 19.51 -3.12 5.62
CA ALA A 2 18.17 -3.67 5.65
C ALA A 2 17.65 -3.75 7.10
N ILE A 3 16.36 -3.50 7.29
CA ILE A 3 15.69 -3.50 8.60
C ILE A 3 14.88 -4.79 8.72
N LYS A 4 15.21 -5.61 9.71
CA LYS A 4 14.46 -6.84 10.01
C LYS A 4 13.33 -6.55 11.02
N ARG A 5 12.13 -7.05 10.72
CA ARG A 5 10.98 -7.02 11.62
C ARG A 5 10.32 -8.40 11.61
N GLY A 6 10.68 -9.23 12.58
CA GLY A 6 10.28 -10.64 12.62
C GLY A 6 10.87 -11.40 11.43
N LYS A 7 10.01 -12.11 10.68
CA LYS A 7 10.40 -12.88 9.48
C LYS A 7 10.52 -12.03 8.21
N GLU A 8 10.26 -10.72 8.29
CA GLU A 8 10.31 -9.83 7.13
C GLU A 8 11.54 -8.91 7.15
N GLU A 9 12.14 -8.73 5.99
CA GLU A 9 13.26 -7.80 5.76
C GLU A 9 12.81 -6.65 4.84
N PHE A 10 13.16 -5.42 5.22
CA PHE A 10 12.80 -4.20 4.50
C PHE A 10 14.04 -3.42 4.10
N ALA A 11 14.04 -2.83 2.90
CA ALA A 11 15.11 -1.94 2.43
C ALA A 11 15.23 -0.63 3.24
N GLY A 12 14.24 -0.32 4.07
CA GLY A 12 14.19 0.86 4.93
C GLY A 12 12.77 1.19 5.38
N TYR A 13 12.63 2.24 6.17
CA TYR A 13 11.32 2.76 6.56
C TYR A 13 10.59 3.39 5.36
N ASN A 14 9.27 3.28 5.36
CA ASN A 14 8.40 3.89 4.34
C ASN A 14 8.70 3.43 2.90
N LYS A 15 9.38 2.28 2.75
CA LYS A 15 9.69 1.63 1.47
C LYS A 15 8.87 0.34 1.35
N PRO A 16 7.74 0.35 0.61
CA PRO A 16 6.91 -0.84 0.46
C PRO A 16 7.61 -1.90 -0.38
N LYS A 17 7.32 -3.18 -0.10
CA LYS A 17 7.78 -4.34 -0.85
C LYS A 17 6.63 -5.28 -1.16
N LYS A 18 6.78 -6.09 -2.21
CA LYS A 18 5.86 -7.20 -2.52
C LYS A 18 6.04 -8.34 -1.52
N THR A 19 4.98 -9.07 -1.26
CA THR A 19 4.94 -10.25 -0.38
C THR A 19 4.28 -11.43 -1.08
N PRO A 20 4.94 -12.05 -2.08
CA PRO A 20 4.33 -13.12 -2.87
C PRO A 20 3.96 -14.34 -2.02
N SER A 21 4.75 -14.67 -1.00
CA SER A 21 4.50 -15.81 -0.10
C SER A 21 3.50 -15.52 1.03
N HIS A 22 2.95 -14.30 1.13
CA HIS A 22 1.94 -14.01 2.15
C HIS A 22 0.56 -14.45 1.64
N PRO A 23 -0.24 -15.17 2.45
CA PRO A 23 -1.47 -15.80 1.96
C PRO A 23 -2.52 -14.80 1.48
N THR A 24 -2.66 -13.66 2.17
CA THR A 24 -3.79 -12.74 1.92
C THR A 24 -3.42 -11.33 1.49
N LYS A 25 -2.13 -10.94 1.57
CA LYS A 25 -1.68 -9.56 1.35
C LYS A 25 -0.58 -9.52 0.31
N SER A 26 -0.71 -8.63 -0.66
CA SER A 26 0.26 -8.54 -1.75
C SER A 26 1.49 -7.70 -1.41
N HIS A 27 1.40 -6.80 -0.43
CA HIS A 27 2.48 -5.90 -0.05
C HIS A 27 2.60 -5.70 1.46
N ALA A 28 3.80 -5.31 1.88
CA ALA A 28 4.10 -4.87 3.23
C ALA A 28 5.02 -3.65 3.23
N VAL A 29 4.93 -2.82 4.27
CA VAL A 29 5.80 -1.68 4.51
C VAL A 29 6.06 -1.52 6.00
N LEU A 30 7.30 -1.17 6.35
CA LEU A 30 7.64 -0.72 7.68
C LEU A 30 7.43 0.80 7.75
N ALA A 31 6.22 1.23 8.09
CA ALA A 31 5.87 2.64 8.16
C ALA A 31 6.51 3.31 9.38
N LYS A 32 7.04 4.53 9.20
CA LYS A 32 7.60 5.35 10.27
C LYS A 32 7.08 6.78 10.19
N SER A 33 6.64 7.32 11.32
CA SER A 33 6.19 8.71 11.50
C SER A 33 6.61 9.17 12.89
N GLY A 34 7.54 10.13 12.96
CA GLY A 34 8.23 10.47 14.20
C GLY A 34 8.92 9.23 14.79
N GLU A 35 8.59 8.92 16.04
CA GLU A 35 9.10 7.76 16.78
C GLU A 35 8.29 6.48 16.52
N GLN A 36 7.07 6.61 16.00
CA GLN A 36 6.20 5.46 15.79
C GLN A 36 6.64 4.66 14.56
N VAL A 37 6.83 3.35 14.75
CA VAL A 37 7.13 2.38 13.70
C VAL A 37 6.07 1.28 13.69
N LYS A 38 5.47 1.03 12.53
CA LYS A 38 4.44 0.00 12.36
C LYS A 38 4.68 -0.82 11.10
N LEU A 39 4.63 -2.15 11.25
CA LEU A 39 4.52 -3.04 10.10
C LEU A 39 3.09 -3.02 9.58
N ILE A 40 2.91 -2.57 8.34
CA ILE A 40 1.62 -2.48 7.68
C ILE A 40 1.62 -3.43 6.49
N ARG A 41 0.66 -4.37 6.45
CA ARG A 41 0.40 -5.20 5.28
C ARG A 41 -0.84 -4.68 4.57
N PHE A 42 -0.76 -4.53 3.26
CA PHE A 42 -1.81 -3.86 2.47
C PHE A 42 -1.95 -4.48 1.07
N GLY A 43 -3.08 -4.20 0.43
CA GLY A 43 -3.49 -4.84 -0.82
C GLY A 43 -3.91 -6.29 -0.60
N GLN A 44 -4.93 -6.75 -1.32
CA GLN A 44 -5.31 -8.17 -1.34
C GLN A 44 -4.35 -8.95 -2.25
N GLN A 45 -4.04 -10.19 -1.89
CA GLN A 45 -3.28 -11.09 -2.76
C GLN A 45 -4.09 -11.43 -4.02
N GLY A 46 -3.43 -11.52 -5.17
CA GLY A 46 -4.08 -11.81 -6.46
C GLY A 46 -4.91 -10.68 -7.07
N VAL A 47 -5.12 -9.56 -6.35
CA VAL A 47 -5.90 -8.42 -6.86
C VAL A 47 -4.98 -7.32 -7.39
N SER A 48 -5.18 -6.97 -8.66
CA SER A 48 -4.59 -5.80 -9.30
C SER A 48 -5.47 -4.56 -9.06
N GLY A 49 -4.84 -3.49 -8.60
CA GLY A 49 -5.47 -2.17 -8.58
C GLY A 49 -5.42 -1.53 -9.97
N SER A 50 -5.82 -0.27 -10.06
CA SER A 50 -5.76 0.51 -11.30
C SER A 50 -4.95 1.79 -11.02
N PRO A 51 -3.61 1.69 -10.96
CA PRO A 51 -2.77 2.87 -10.76
C PRO A 51 -2.86 3.80 -11.97
N ALA A 52 -2.70 5.09 -11.72
CA ALA A 52 -2.69 6.11 -12.78
C ALA A 52 -1.66 5.79 -13.85
N ARG A 53 -2.05 5.85 -15.12
CA ARG A 53 -1.15 5.66 -16.26
C ARG A 53 -1.58 6.52 -17.44
N GLU A 54 -0.62 6.91 -18.26
CA GLU A 54 -0.90 7.66 -19.50
C GLU A 54 -1.73 6.79 -20.46
N GLY A 55 -2.74 7.38 -21.09
CA GLY A 55 -3.67 6.66 -21.97
C GLY A 55 -4.59 5.66 -21.26
N GLU A 56 -4.82 5.81 -19.94
CA GLU A 56 -5.76 4.94 -19.22
C GLU A 56 -7.21 5.08 -19.74
N SER A 57 -7.96 3.98 -19.67
CA SER A 57 -9.38 3.98 -20.02
C SER A 57 -10.21 4.81 -19.03
N ALA A 58 -11.35 5.35 -19.47
CA ALA A 58 -12.30 6.00 -18.55
C ALA A 58 -12.76 5.06 -17.42
N ALA A 59 -12.88 3.76 -17.71
CA ALA A 59 -13.22 2.72 -16.74
C ALA A 59 -12.15 2.55 -15.65
N ASP A 60 -10.87 2.52 -16.02
CA ASP A 60 -9.74 2.47 -15.08
C ASP A 60 -9.74 3.67 -14.14
N LYS A 61 -9.90 4.88 -14.70
CA LYS A 61 -9.97 6.13 -13.95
C LYS A 61 -11.15 6.15 -12.98
N ALA A 62 -12.33 5.71 -13.42
CA ALA A 62 -13.53 5.62 -12.59
C ALA A 62 -13.38 4.59 -11.46
N ARG A 63 -12.74 3.44 -11.74
CA ARG A 63 -12.46 2.41 -10.74
C ARG A 63 -11.51 2.92 -9.66
N ARG A 64 -10.46 3.65 -10.06
CA ARG A 64 -9.53 4.33 -9.16
C ARG A 64 -10.22 5.41 -8.32
N ALA A 65 -11.03 6.27 -8.93
CA ALA A 65 -11.80 7.30 -8.23
C ALA A 65 -12.76 6.69 -7.20
N SER A 66 -13.45 5.60 -7.56
CA SER A 66 -14.33 4.85 -6.66
C SER A 66 -13.59 4.29 -5.43
N PHE A 67 -12.38 3.76 -5.63
CA PHE A 67 -11.54 3.30 -4.52
C PHE A 67 -11.18 4.46 -3.58
N LYS A 68 -10.69 5.58 -4.13
CA LYS A 68 -10.30 6.76 -3.35
C LYS A 68 -11.49 7.33 -2.57
N ALA A 69 -12.67 7.40 -3.17
CA ALA A 69 -13.89 7.85 -2.51
C ALA A 69 -14.26 6.96 -1.31
N ARG A 70 -14.28 5.63 -1.49
CA ARG A 70 -14.64 4.68 -0.42
C ARG A 70 -13.64 4.65 0.73
N HIS A 71 -12.38 4.98 0.47
CA HIS A 71 -11.30 4.91 1.45
C HIS A 71 -10.73 6.27 1.88
N ALA A 72 -11.35 7.38 1.47
CA ALA A 72 -10.84 8.74 1.68
C ALA A 72 -10.43 9.00 3.14
N SER A 73 -11.31 8.67 4.10
CA SER A 73 -11.05 8.85 5.53
C SER A 73 -9.84 8.08 6.04
N ASN A 74 -9.57 6.89 5.48
CA ASN A 74 -8.42 6.07 5.86
C ASN A 74 -7.16 6.49 5.11
N ILE A 75 -7.27 7.05 3.91
CA ILE A 75 -6.13 7.63 3.17
C ILE A 75 -5.65 8.90 3.90
N ALA A 76 -6.58 9.73 4.39
CA ALA A 76 -6.29 10.95 5.14
C ALA A 76 -5.49 10.71 6.43
N LYS A 77 -5.58 9.51 7.04
CA LYS A 77 -4.74 9.11 8.19
C LYS A 77 -3.25 9.01 7.86
N GLY A 78 -2.87 9.09 6.58
CA GLY A 78 -1.48 9.16 6.11
C GLY A 78 -0.71 7.85 6.27
N LYS A 79 0.61 7.95 6.38
CA LYS A 79 1.57 6.83 6.31
C LYS A 79 1.36 5.73 7.35
N MET A 80 0.56 5.96 8.38
CA MET A 80 0.20 4.95 9.39
C MET A 80 -1.01 4.09 9.00
N SER A 81 -1.60 4.33 7.82
CA SER A 81 -2.77 3.63 7.31
C SER A 81 -2.45 2.68 6.16
N ALA A 82 -3.05 1.49 6.18
CA ALA A 82 -2.99 0.55 5.07
C ALA A 82 -3.65 1.09 3.79
N ALA A 83 -4.70 1.92 3.92
CA ALA A 83 -5.38 2.50 2.77
C ALA A 83 -4.51 3.54 2.06
N TYR A 84 -3.74 4.34 2.80
CA TYR A 84 -2.77 5.27 2.23
C TYR A 84 -1.71 4.54 1.38
N TRP A 85 -1.17 3.42 1.88
CA TRP A 85 -0.18 2.65 1.13
C TRP A 85 -0.78 1.91 -0.05
N ALA A 86 -2.00 1.39 0.09
CA ALA A 86 -2.74 0.81 -1.03
C ALA A 86 -2.98 1.86 -2.12
N ASP A 87 -3.43 3.06 -1.75
CA ASP A 87 -3.64 4.17 -2.67
C ASP A 87 -2.35 4.52 -3.40
N LYS A 88 -1.27 4.79 -2.65
CA LYS A 88 0.01 5.23 -3.21
C LYS A 88 0.66 4.20 -4.15
N VAL A 89 0.47 2.91 -3.89
CA VAL A 89 1.21 1.84 -4.59
C VAL A 89 0.36 1.12 -5.64
N LYS A 90 -0.97 1.09 -5.47
CA LYS A 90 -1.86 0.28 -6.31
C LYS A 90 -2.99 1.07 -6.98
N TRP A 91 -3.26 2.31 -6.58
CA TRP A 91 -4.34 3.16 -7.10
C TRP A 91 -3.84 4.58 -7.38
#